data_AF-A0A4D7DCU1-F1
#
_entry.id   AF-A0A4D7DCU1-F1
#
_cell.length_a   1.000
_cell.length_b   1.000
_cell.length_c   1.000
_cell.angle_alpha   90.00
_cell.angle_beta   90.00
_cell.angle_gamma   90.00
#
_symmetry.space_group_name_H-M   'P 1'
#
loop_
_entity.id
_entity.type
_entity.pdbx_description
1 polymer ?
#
loop_
_entity_poly.entity_id
_entity_poly.type
_entity_poly.pdbx_seq_one_letter_code
_entity_poly.pdbx_strand_id
1 'polypeptide(L)'
;MKAVLRGSRRVLPAAGTIHAFRTAPFTRFSPEETGRWAAFRVIGATPAMIAVLVLDGIWTAPPTLADAAACGILREHRFSLRQEPAIFGLRPPDWKLADLREPALLGKAPLSAQDLAHAEAIACYGIGARYGTSLDSASIAAEGEWRWAHERDALREEVARALIVEKAEAAAARAVQAARTAALTWDRLRAETPLAGWDAAAMALPPAFVAGARRTLLQACTELAALAPKPRKPAARAIFKRCVAWFNHADHRIGGMIGTAERDDIRAALAEMARLAGQKRLLEEIDGWRDW
;
A
#
# COMPACT_ATOMS: atom_id res chain seq x y z
N MET A 1 -5.22 18.76 -34.28
CA MET A 1 -6.31 17.97 -33.69
C MET A 1 -5.68 16.84 -32.87
N LYS A 2 -5.79 16.91 -31.54
CA LYS A 2 -5.18 15.96 -30.60
C LYS A 2 -6.05 14.70 -30.51
N ALA A 3 -5.55 13.57 -30.99
CA ALA A 3 -6.05 12.27 -30.61
C ALA A 3 -5.54 11.97 -29.18
N VAL A 4 -6.39 12.23 -28.19
CA VAL A 4 -6.18 11.76 -26.82
C VAL A 4 -6.31 10.24 -26.87
N LEU A 5 -5.18 9.54 -26.75
CA LEU A 5 -5.13 8.11 -26.52
C LEU A 5 -5.95 7.80 -25.27
N ARG A 6 -7.07 7.11 -25.49
CA ARG A 6 -7.94 6.56 -24.44
C ARG A 6 -7.10 5.58 -23.62
N GLY A 7 -6.59 6.05 -22.49
CA GLY A 7 -6.20 5.16 -21.39
C GLY A 7 -7.39 4.26 -21.09
N SER A 8 -7.13 2.97 -20.94
CA SER A 8 -8.07 1.94 -20.49
C SER A 8 -8.92 2.54 -19.38
N ARG A 9 -10.22 2.80 -19.64
CA ARG A 9 -11.14 3.27 -18.60
C ARG A 9 -11.11 2.22 -17.50
N ARG A 10 -10.42 2.50 -16.39
CA ARG A 10 -10.57 1.70 -15.17
C ARG A 10 -12.04 1.77 -14.81
N VAL A 11 -12.72 0.64 -14.94
CA VAL A 11 -14.15 0.53 -14.63
C VAL A 11 -14.24 0.60 -13.11
N LEU A 12 -14.72 1.74 -12.61
CA LEU A 12 -14.99 1.91 -11.19
C LEU A 12 -16.13 0.97 -10.78
N PRO A 13 -16.11 0.40 -9.56
CA PRO A 13 -17.22 -0.40 -9.08
C PRO A 13 -18.50 0.46 -9.00
N ALA A 14 -19.64 -0.13 -9.35
CA ALA A 14 -20.90 0.59 -9.27
C ALA A 14 -21.32 0.75 -7.80
N ALA A 15 -21.79 1.95 -7.45
CA ALA A 15 -22.39 2.19 -6.13
C ALA A 15 -23.63 1.27 -5.93
N GLY A 16 -23.83 0.83 -4.69
CA GLY A 16 -24.84 -0.17 -4.31
C GLY A 16 -24.41 -1.62 -4.52
N THR A 17 -23.25 -1.88 -5.14
CA THR A 17 -22.75 -3.25 -5.34
C THR A 17 -22.35 -3.89 -4.01
N ILE A 18 -22.79 -5.14 -3.78
CA ILE A 18 -22.48 -5.93 -2.58
C ILE A 18 -21.61 -7.13 -2.97
N HIS A 19 -20.52 -7.31 -2.25
CA HIS A 19 -19.66 -8.47 -2.34
C HIS A 19 -19.62 -9.22 -1.01
N ALA A 20 -19.69 -10.55 -1.07
CA ALA A 20 -19.32 -11.42 0.03
C ALA A 20 -17.86 -11.88 -0.13
N PHE A 21 -17.24 -12.26 0.98
CA PHE A 21 -15.91 -12.84 1.00
C PHE A 21 -15.74 -13.71 2.25
N ARG A 22 -14.83 -14.68 2.18
CA ARG A 22 -14.38 -15.45 3.34
C ARG A 22 -13.40 -14.61 4.14
N THR A 23 -13.56 -14.52 5.45
CA THR A 23 -12.63 -13.73 6.27
C THR A 23 -11.25 -14.39 6.29
N ALA A 24 -10.22 -13.56 6.33
CA ALA A 24 -8.83 -13.96 6.54
C ALA A 24 -8.48 -13.93 8.05
N PRO A 25 -7.47 -14.70 8.48
CA PRO A 25 -6.97 -14.66 9.85
C PRO A 25 -6.57 -13.25 10.27
N PHE A 26 -6.99 -12.80 11.46
CA PHE A 26 -6.77 -11.43 11.92
C PHE A 26 -5.28 -11.10 12.14
N THR A 27 -4.51 -12.09 12.61
CA THR A 27 -3.04 -12.02 12.69
C THR A 27 -2.44 -13.28 12.08
N ARG A 28 -1.13 -13.28 11.81
CA ARG A 28 -0.40 -14.50 11.41
C ARG A 28 -0.36 -15.60 12.48
N PHE A 29 -0.80 -15.31 13.71
CA PHE A 29 -0.91 -16.27 14.80
C PHE A 29 -2.34 -16.76 15.01
N SER A 30 -3.30 -16.19 14.25
CA SER A 30 -4.68 -16.64 14.25
C SER A 30 -4.82 -17.94 13.45
N PRO A 31 -5.84 -18.77 13.73
CA PRO A 31 -6.12 -19.97 12.94
C PRO A 31 -6.23 -19.66 11.44
N GLU A 32 -5.62 -20.49 10.58
CA GLU A 32 -5.56 -20.25 9.13
C GLU A 32 -6.93 -20.24 8.45
N GLU A 33 -7.84 -21.06 8.97
CA GLU A 33 -9.24 -21.11 8.56
C GLU A 33 -10.13 -20.45 9.62
N THR A 34 -10.81 -19.39 9.20
CA THR A 34 -11.81 -18.72 10.04
C THR A 34 -13.17 -19.41 9.98
N GLY A 35 -13.49 -20.06 8.84
CA GLY A 35 -14.82 -20.64 8.59
C GLY A 35 -15.94 -19.59 8.51
N ARG A 36 -15.59 -18.30 8.39
CA ARG A 36 -16.53 -17.18 8.44
C ARG A 36 -16.60 -16.46 7.11
N TRP A 37 -17.79 -16.01 6.77
CA TRP A 37 -18.11 -15.16 5.64
C TRP A 37 -18.57 -13.79 6.15
N ALA A 38 -18.17 -12.76 5.44
CA ALA A 38 -18.60 -11.39 5.67
C ALA A 38 -18.96 -10.75 4.33
N ALA A 39 -19.51 -9.55 4.36
CA ALA A 39 -19.87 -8.83 3.16
C ALA A 39 -19.60 -7.33 3.32
N PHE A 40 -19.37 -6.66 2.20
CA PHE A 40 -19.21 -5.23 2.13
C PHE A 40 -20.04 -4.66 0.96
N ARG A 41 -20.38 -3.38 1.05
CA ARG A 41 -21.12 -2.66 0.02
C ARG A 41 -20.34 -1.43 -0.42
N VAL A 42 -20.30 -1.19 -1.73
CA VAL A 42 -19.73 0.02 -2.32
C VAL A 42 -20.75 1.15 -2.20
N ILE A 43 -20.45 2.20 -1.43
CA ILE A 43 -21.37 3.35 -1.22
C ILE A 43 -21.10 4.52 -2.14
N GLY A 44 -19.93 4.57 -2.76
CA GLY A 44 -19.59 5.61 -3.72
C GLY A 44 -18.33 5.27 -4.49
N ALA A 45 -18.24 5.73 -5.72
CA ALA A 45 -17.04 5.59 -6.53
C ALA A 45 -16.87 6.80 -7.44
N THR A 46 -15.73 7.46 -7.34
CA THR A 46 -15.27 8.57 -8.17
C THR A 46 -13.90 8.23 -8.76
N PRO A 47 -13.41 8.99 -9.76
CA PRO A 47 -12.06 8.81 -10.27
C PRO A 47 -10.95 9.03 -9.23
N ALA A 48 -11.26 9.65 -8.09
CA ALA A 48 -10.30 9.89 -7.01
C ALA A 48 -10.38 8.82 -5.91
N MET A 49 -11.59 8.36 -5.58
CA MET A 49 -11.85 7.55 -4.39
C MET A 49 -13.01 6.57 -4.60
N ILE A 50 -12.91 5.41 -3.97
CA ILE A 50 -13.97 4.40 -3.82
C ILE A 50 -14.26 4.27 -2.34
N ALA A 51 -15.52 4.38 -1.94
CA ALA A 51 -15.98 4.29 -0.56
C ALA A 51 -16.69 2.95 -0.33
N VAL A 52 -16.30 2.26 0.73
CA VAL A 52 -16.80 0.92 1.10
C VAL A 52 -17.33 0.97 2.53
N LEU A 53 -18.48 0.36 2.77
CA LEU A 53 -18.96 -0.01 4.11
C LEU A 53 -18.86 -1.53 4.31
N VAL A 54 -18.49 -1.95 5.51
CA VAL A 54 -18.55 -3.36 5.92
C VAL A 54 -19.90 -3.63 6.59
N LEU A 55 -20.54 -4.73 6.23
CA LEU A 55 -21.85 -5.11 6.76
C LEU A 55 -21.70 -5.84 8.10
N ASP A 56 -22.67 -5.68 8.99
CA ASP A 56 -22.65 -6.26 10.36
C ASP A 56 -22.97 -7.76 10.44
N GLY A 57 -23.33 -8.39 9.32
CA GLY A 57 -23.56 -9.83 9.24
C GLY A 57 -22.27 -10.64 9.14
N ILE A 58 -22.18 -11.71 9.94
CA ILE A 58 -21.13 -12.74 9.86
C ILE A 58 -21.81 -14.10 9.74
N TRP A 59 -21.41 -14.86 8.72
CA TRP A 59 -22.07 -16.12 8.35
C TRP A 59 -21.09 -17.29 8.35
N THR A 60 -21.59 -18.51 8.52
CA THR A 60 -20.80 -19.76 8.41
C THR A 60 -20.72 -20.29 6.97
N ALA A 61 -21.46 -19.68 6.05
CA ALA A 61 -21.51 -19.98 4.63
C ALA A 61 -21.71 -18.67 3.83
N PRO A 62 -21.47 -18.65 2.51
CA PRO A 62 -21.71 -17.45 1.70
C PRO A 62 -23.16 -16.95 1.87
N PRO A 63 -23.38 -15.67 2.24
CA PRO A 63 -24.73 -15.13 2.40
C PRO A 63 -25.43 -14.92 1.05
N THR A 64 -26.76 -14.86 1.07
CA THR A 64 -27.53 -14.40 -0.09
C THR A 64 -27.52 -12.87 -0.18
N LEU A 65 -27.89 -12.33 -1.35
CA LEU A 65 -28.09 -10.89 -1.50
C LEU A 65 -29.15 -10.34 -0.52
N ALA A 66 -30.21 -11.11 -0.25
CA ALA A 66 -31.27 -10.69 0.66
C ALA A 66 -30.74 -10.56 2.10
N ASP A 67 -29.96 -11.55 2.56
CA ASP A 67 -29.34 -11.53 3.89
C ASP A 67 -28.41 -10.32 4.04
N ALA A 68 -27.52 -10.11 3.07
CA ALA A 68 -26.58 -9.00 3.10
C ALA A 68 -27.26 -7.62 2.91
N ALA A 69 -28.36 -7.55 2.16
CA ALA A 69 -29.11 -6.30 1.98
C ALA A 69 -29.86 -5.87 3.24
N ALA A 70 -30.26 -6.82 4.09
CA ALA A 70 -30.93 -6.56 5.36
C ALA A 70 -29.97 -6.10 6.48
N CYS A 71 -28.67 -6.34 6.31
CA CYS A 71 -27.63 -5.95 7.28
C CYS A 71 -27.41 -4.43 7.35
N GLY A 72 -27.03 -3.98 8.54
CA GLY A 72 -26.57 -2.62 8.80
C GLY A 72 -25.07 -2.46 8.57
N ILE A 73 -24.54 -1.32 9.01
CA ILE A 73 -23.09 -1.05 9.03
C ILE A 73 -22.48 -1.73 10.26
N LEU A 74 -21.41 -2.50 10.06
CA LEU A 74 -20.59 -3.01 11.15
C LEU A 74 -20.02 -1.85 11.98
N ARG A 75 -20.21 -1.91 13.30
CA ARG A 75 -19.65 -0.93 14.24
C ARG A 75 -18.52 -1.56 15.02
N GLU A 76 -17.38 -0.89 15.05
CA GLU A 76 -16.18 -1.44 15.66
C GLU A 76 -16.08 -1.10 17.15
N HIS A 77 -15.96 -2.15 17.97
CA HIS A 77 -15.83 -2.11 19.42
C HIS A 77 -14.49 -2.69 19.89
N ARG A 78 -13.76 -3.39 19.01
CA ARG A 78 -12.51 -4.04 19.40
C ARG A 78 -11.49 -3.05 19.92
N PHE A 79 -10.67 -3.48 20.88
CA PHE A 79 -9.56 -2.69 21.42
C PHE A 79 -9.94 -1.24 21.86
N SER A 80 -11.16 -1.06 22.38
CA SER A 80 -11.68 0.24 22.82
C SER A 80 -12.03 1.23 21.70
N LEU A 81 -12.25 0.75 20.47
CA LEU A 81 -12.87 1.54 19.41
C LEU A 81 -14.28 1.97 19.82
N ARG A 82 -14.65 3.22 19.48
CA ARG A 82 -15.85 3.91 20.02
C ARG A 82 -17.08 3.70 19.15
N GLN A 83 -17.42 2.46 18.81
CA GLN A 83 -18.55 2.10 17.93
C GLN A 83 -18.49 2.80 16.55
N GLU A 84 -17.28 3.06 16.08
CA GLU A 84 -17.06 3.74 14.82
C GLU A 84 -17.55 2.85 13.68
N PRO A 85 -18.27 3.40 12.68
CA PRO A 85 -18.72 2.61 11.54
C PRO A 85 -17.51 2.13 10.74
N ALA A 86 -17.50 0.85 10.37
CA ALA A 86 -16.48 0.22 9.55
C ALA A 86 -16.63 0.67 8.08
N ILE A 87 -16.22 1.91 7.83
CA ILE A 87 -16.31 2.60 6.55
C ILE A 87 -14.92 3.14 6.22
N PHE A 88 -14.47 2.92 4.99
CA PHE A 88 -13.18 3.43 4.54
C PHE A 88 -13.17 3.73 3.03
N GLY A 89 -12.31 4.67 2.67
CA GLY A 89 -12.00 5.01 1.30
C GLY A 89 -10.77 4.26 0.78
N LEU A 90 -10.79 3.89 -0.50
CA LEU A 90 -9.67 3.36 -1.27
C LEU A 90 -9.44 4.24 -2.49
N ARG A 91 -8.20 4.43 -2.91
CA ARG A 91 -7.95 5.01 -4.23
C ARG A 91 -8.25 3.95 -5.30
N PRO A 92 -8.63 4.33 -6.53
CA PRO A 92 -8.89 3.36 -7.60
C PRO A 92 -7.77 2.33 -7.89
N PRO A 93 -6.46 2.64 -7.74
CA PRO A 93 -5.40 1.63 -7.83
C PRO A 93 -5.38 0.60 -6.71
N ASP A 94 -5.94 0.95 -5.55
CA ASP A 94 -5.98 0.13 -4.33
C ASP A 94 -7.27 -0.72 -4.28
N TRP A 95 -8.16 -0.59 -5.26
CA TRP A 95 -9.34 -1.46 -5.41
C TRP A 95 -8.97 -2.75 -6.15
N LYS A 96 -8.79 -3.84 -5.38
CA LYS A 96 -8.48 -5.17 -5.92
C LYS A 96 -9.27 -6.23 -5.15
N LEU A 97 -10.25 -6.85 -5.82
CA LEU A 97 -11.00 -7.96 -5.20
C LEU A 97 -10.09 -9.14 -4.82
N ALA A 98 -8.93 -9.27 -5.48
CA ALA A 98 -7.91 -10.27 -5.16
C ALA A 98 -7.29 -10.10 -3.76
N ASP A 99 -7.46 -8.95 -3.10
CA ASP A 99 -7.04 -8.75 -1.71
C ASP A 99 -7.94 -9.54 -0.72
N LEU A 100 -9.09 -10.04 -1.18
CA LEU A 100 -10.05 -10.80 -0.40
C LEU A 100 -9.97 -12.30 -0.72
N ARG A 101 -10.28 -13.15 0.28
CA ARG A 101 -10.41 -14.59 0.07
C ARG A 101 -11.79 -14.93 -0.49
N GLU A 102 -11.82 -15.63 -1.61
CA GLU A 102 -13.04 -16.12 -2.26
C GLU A 102 -14.11 -15.02 -2.47
N PRO A 103 -13.77 -13.88 -3.11
CA PRO A 103 -14.72 -12.79 -3.31
C PRO A 103 -15.85 -13.22 -4.25
N ALA A 104 -17.10 -12.98 -3.84
CA ALA A 104 -18.29 -13.29 -4.62
C ALA A 104 -19.17 -12.04 -4.77
N LEU A 105 -19.56 -11.71 -6.01
CA LEU A 105 -20.55 -10.66 -6.26
C LEU A 105 -21.95 -11.20 -5.92
N LEU A 106 -22.63 -10.57 -4.96
CA LEU A 106 -24.01 -10.93 -4.59
C LEU A 106 -25.04 -10.20 -5.45
N GLY A 107 -24.74 -8.96 -5.86
CA GLY A 107 -25.65 -8.13 -6.65
C GLY A 107 -25.60 -6.67 -6.23
N LYS A 108 -26.75 -5.99 -6.36
CA LYS A 108 -26.90 -4.58 -6.01
C LYS A 108 -28.07 -4.38 -5.06
N ALA A 109 -27.89 -3.49 -4.09
CA ALA A 109 -28.93 -2.98 -3.21
C ALA A 109 -29.02 -1.45 -3.31
N PRO A 110 -30.20 -0.86 -3.08
CA PRO A 110 -30.33 0.59 -3.01
C PRO A 110 -29.48 1.15 -1.85
N LEU A 111 -28.94 2.35 -2.07
CA LEU A 111 -28.20 3.08 -1.03
C LEU A 111 -29.15 3.94 -0.21
N SER A 112 -28.94 3.95 1.11
CA SER A 112 -29.65 4.85 2.01
C SER A 112 -29.08 6.28 1.93
N ALA A 113 -29.82 7.27 2.44
CA ALA A 113 -29.30 8.63 2.57
C ALA A 113 -28.04 8.70 3.46
N GLN A 114 -27.95 7.81 4.46
CA GLN A 114 -26.78 7.69 5.32
C GLN A 114 -25.56 7.15 4.55
N ASP A 115 -25.75 6.15 3.67
CA ASP A 115 -24.68 5.63 2.83
C ASP A 115 -24.08 6.72 1.93
N LEU A 116 -24.95 7.55 1.34
CA LEU A 116 -24.54 8.66 0.47
C LEU A 116 -23.78 9.74 1.26
N ALA A 117 -24.22 10.08 2.47
CA ALA A 117 -23.52 11.04 3.33
C ALA A 117 -22.11 10.54 3.73
N HIS A 118 -21.97 9.25 4.03
CA HIS A 118 -20.66 8.65 4.29
C HIS A 118 -19.75 8.63 3.06
N ALA A 119 -20.31 8.36 1.88
CA ALA A 119 -19.57 8.40 0.62
C ALA A 119 -19.04 9.81 0.33
N GLU A 120 -19.86 10.84 0.55
CA GLU A 120 -19.48 12.24 0.38
C GLU A 120 -18.37 12.65 1.38
N ALA A 121 -18.49 12.26 2.65
CA ALA A 121 -17.46 12.52 3.65
C ALA A 121 -16.09 11.93 3.26
N ILE A 122 -16.06 10.71 2.71
CA ILE A 122 -14.83 10.11 2.18
C ILE A 122 -14.32 10.87 0.95
N ALA A 123 -15.20 11.21 0.01
CA ALA A 123 -14.79 11.88 -1.23
C ALA A 123 -14.17 13.27 -0.97
N CYS A 124 -14.63 13.96 0.07
CA CYS A 124 -14.19 15.30 0.45
C CYS A 124 -13.05 15.35 1.48
N TYR A 125 -12.42 14.22 1.80
CA TYR A 125 -11.42 14.16 2.87
C TYR A 125 -11.92 14.70 4.22
N GLY A 126 -13.19 14.42 4.52
CA GLY A 126 -13.87 14.88 5.73
C GLY A 126 -13.16 14.44 7.01
N ILE A 127 -13.24 15.27 8.04
CA ILE A 127 -12.67 14.96 9.37
C ILE A 127 -13.30 13.66 9.88
N GLY A 128 -12.46 12.70 10.27
CA GLY A 128 -12.88 11.38 10.75
C GLY A 128 -13.11 10.34 9.65
N ALA A 129 -13.00 10.69 8.37
CA ALA A 129 -12.99 9.72 7.29
C ALA A 129 -11.71 8.87 7.34
N ARG A 130 -11.85 7.57 7.09
CA ARG A 130 -10.75 6.59 7.13
C ARG A 130 -10.37 6.17 5.72
N TYR A 131 -9.08 5.89 5.52
CA TYR A 131 -8.53 5.50 4.24
C TYR A 131 -7.70 4.24 4.41
N GLY A 132 -7.96 3.25 3.57
CA GLY A 132 -7.17 2.03 3.47
C GLY A 132 -6.29 2.05 2.22
N THR A 133 -5.38 1.09 2.14
CA THR A 133 -4.58 0.81 0.94
C THR A 133 -4.90 -0.54 0.31
N SER A 134 -5.89 -1.25 0.85
CA SER A 134 -6.28 -2.61 0.43
C SER A 134 -7.71 -2.91 0.88
N LEU A 135 -8.41 -3.79 0.15
CA LEU A 135 -9.74 -4.27 0.56
C LEU A 135 -9.69 -5.23 1.76
N ASP A 136 -8.52 -5.74 2.13
CA ASP A 136 -8.31 -6.59 3.32
C ASP A 136 -8.83 -5.97 4.62
N SER A 137 -8.90 -4.64 4.68
CA SER A 137 -9.43 -3.87 5.80
C SER A 137 -10.88 -4.25 6.11
N ALA A 138 -11.66 -4.67 5.11
CA ALA A 138 -12.99 -5.23 5.33
C ALA A 138 -12.95 -6.55 6.11
N SER A 139 -11.98 -7.41 5.80
CA SER A 139 -11.77 -8.66 6.54
C SER A 139 -11.25 -8.41 7.94
N ILE A 140 -10.31 -7.48 8.12
CA ILE A 140 -9.81 -7.09 9.44
C ILE A 140 -10.97 -6.54 10.29
N ALA A 141 -11.85 -5.71 9.71
CA ALA A 141 -13.06 -5.23 10.36
C ALA A 141 -13.96 -6.39 10.83
N ALA A 142 -14.41 -7.23 9.90
CA ALA A 142 -15.36 -8.31 10.17
C ALA A 142 -14.80 -9.37 11.14
N GLU A 143 -13.61 -9.90 10.85
CA GLU A 143 -12.98 -10.94 11.66
C GLU A 143 -12.64 -10.41 13.06
N GLY A 144 -12.08 -9.20 13.13
CA GLY A 144 -11.68 -8.59 14.40
C GLY A 144 -12.85 -8.37 15.34
N GLU A 145 -13.99 -7.89 14.84
CA GLU A 145 -15.19 -7.71 15.67
C GLU A 145 -15.78 -9.03 16.11
N TRP A 146 -15.90 -10.01 15.21
CA TRP A 146 -16.41 -11.33 15.59
C TRP A 146 -15.53 -11.96 16.68
N ARG A 147 -14.21 -11.97 16.50
CA ARG A 147 -13.29 -12.52 17.51
C ARG A 147 -13.27 -11.71 18.79
N TRP A 148 -13.46 -10.39 18.73
CA TRP A 148 -13.57 -9.58 19.94
C TRP A 148 -14.82 -9.90 20.77
N ALA A 149 -15.91 -10.29 20.10
CA ALA A 149 -17.15 -10.71 20.74
C ALA A 149 -17.09 -12.14 21.29
N HIS A 150 -16.37 -13.07 20.63
CA HIS A 150 -16.43 -14.50 20.95
C HIS A 150 -15.13 -15.07 21.55
N GLU A 151 -13.97 -14.51 21.22
CA GLU A 151 -12.63 -15.05 21.51
C GLU A 151 -11.65 -13.95 21.98
N ARG A 152 -12.16 -13.01 22.79
CA ARG A 152 -11.44 -11.76 23.11
C ARG A 152 -10.03 -11.97 23.66
N ASP A 153 -9.87 -12.90 24.59
CA ASP A 153 -8.59 -13.08 25.28
C ASP A 153 -7.57 -13.76 24.36
N ALA A 154 -7.99 -14.75 23.57
CA ALA A 154 -7.14 -15.35 22.52
C ALA A 154 -6.69 -14.30 21.50
N LEU A 155 -7.61 -13.44 21.04
CA LEU A 155 -7.28 -12.35 20.13
C LEU A 155 -6.27 -11.37 20.74
N ARG A 156 -6.39 -11.03 22.02
CA ARG A 156 -5.43 -10.15 22.72
C ARG A 156 -4.03 -10.76 22.81
N GLU A 157 -3.94 -12.04 23.15
CA GLU A 157 -2.65 -12.75 23.23
C GLU A 157 -1.97 -12.84 21.87
N GLU A 158 -2.73 -13.13 20.81
CA GLU A 158 -2.22 -13.15 19.44
C GLU A 158 -1.72 -11.78 18.98
N VAL A 159 -2.47 -10.70 19.24
CA VAL A 159 -2.03 -9.34 18.91
C VAL A 159 -0.79 -8.95 19.71
N ALA A 160 -0.71 -9.31 21.00
CA ALA A 160 0.48 -9.07 21.81
C ALA A 160 1.71 -9.80 21.23
N ARG A 161 1.55 -11.07 20.82
CA ARG A 161 2.61 -11.84 20.14
C ARG A 161 3.00 -11.21 18.81
N ALA A 162 2.03 -10.78 17.99
CA ALA A 162 2.27 -10.10 16.74
C ALA A 162 3.12 -8.84 16.91
N LEU A 163 2.77 -7.99 17.87
CA LEU A 163 3.52 -6.77 18.17
C LEU A 163 4.95 -7.06 18.66
N ILE A 164 5.17 -8.12 19.44
CA ILE A 164 6.52 -8.51 19.90
C ILE A 164 7.38 -8.87 18.70
N VAL A 165 6.87 -9.73 17.81
CA VAL A 165 7.68 -10.20 16.70
C VAL A 165 7.84 -9.11 15.63
N GLU A 166 6.83 -8.28 15.35
CA GLU A 166 6.96 -7.12 14.47
C GLU A 166 8.03 -6.14 14.99
N LYS A 167 8.05 -5.88 16.30
CA LYS A 167 9.11 -5.06 16.92
C LYS A 167 10.50 -5.71 16.78
N ALA A 168 10.60 -7.02 16.95
CA ALA A 168 11.85 -7.76 16.80
C ALA A 168 12.35 -7.74 15.35
N GLU A 169 11.47 -7.96 14.38
CA GLU A 169 11.74 -7.88 12.94
C GLU A 169 12.17 -6.46 12.54
N ALA A 170 11.45 -5.43 13.00
CA ALA A 170 11.82 -4.04 12.77
C ALA A 170 13.19 -3.69 13.40
N ALA A 171 13.47 -4.20 14.61
CA ALA A 171 14.77 -4.01 15.26
C ALA A 171 15.90 -4.73 14.51
N ALA A 172 15.67 -5.96 14.05
CA ALA A 172 16.61 -6.71 13.24
C ALA A 172 16.88 -6.01 11.90
N ALA A 173 15.85 -5.54 11.20
CA ALA A 173 15.97 -4.77 9.97
C ALA A 173 16.78 -3.48 10.18
N ARG A 174 16.53 -2.75 11.29
CA ARG A 174 17.32 -1.57 11.68
C ARG A 174 18.77 -1.93 11.96
N ALA A 175 19.03 -3.05 12.63
CA ALA A 175 20.39 -3.51 12.94
C ALA A 175 21.16 -3.88 11.65
N VAL A 176 20.53 -4.61 10.73
CA VAL A 176 21.10 -4.91 9.40
C VAL A 176 21.42 -3.62 8.65
N GLN A 177 20.48 -2.67 8.60
CA GLN A 177 20.71 -1.39 7.94
C GLN A 177 21.82 -0.58 8.60
N ALA A 178 21.90 -0.56 9.93
CA ALA A 178 22.96 0.13 10.66
C ALA A 178 24.33 -0.49 10.39
N ALA A 179 24.44 -1.82 10.36
CA ALA A 179 25.68 -2.53 10.03
C ALA A 179 26.12 -2.25 8.58
N ARG A 180 25.19 -2.31 7.61
CA ARG A 180 25.45 -1.95 6.21
C ARG A 180 25.94 -0.50 6.08
N THR A 181 25.29 0.40 6.80
CA THR A 181 25.61 1.83 6.83
C THR A 181 27.00 2.09 7.41
N ALA A 182 27.38 1.40 8.49
CA ALA A 182 28.69 1.58 9.13
C ALA A 182 29.86 1.22 8.21
N ALA A 183 29.71 0.19 7.38
CA ALA A 183 30.75 -0.34 6.49
C ALA A 183 30.64 0.13 5.04
N LEU A 184 29.81 1.14 4.75
CA LEU A 184 29.62 1.63 3.39
C LEU A 184 30.73 2.63 2.99
N THR A 185 31.22 2.48 1.77
CA THR A 185 32.13 3.42 1.11
C THR A 185 31.70 3.61 -0.33
N TRP A 186 32.23 4.63 -1.02
CA TRP A 186 32.00 4.80 -2.45
C TRP A 186 32.51 3.61 -3.26
N ASP A 187 33.64 3.03 -2.89
CA ASP A 187 34.20 1.84 -3.55
C ASP A 187 33.27 0.65 -3.43
N ARG A 188 32.69 0.44 -2.24
CA ARG A 188 31.71 -0.62 -2.01
C ARG A 188 30.46 -0.43 -2.86
N LEU A 189 29.87 0.77 -2.89
CA LEU A 189 28.69 1.03 -3.72
C LEU A 189 28.95 0.85 -5.22
N ARG A 190 30.16 1.15 -5.70
CA ARG A 190 30.56 0.94 -7.10
C ARG A 190 30.82 -0.51 -7.45
N ALA A 191 31.27 -1.32 -6.49
CA ALA A 191 31.51 -2.75 -6.67
C ALA A 191 30.23 -3.58 -6.59
N GLU A 192 29.23 -3.12 -5.82
CA GLU A 192 27.93 -3.77 -5.74
C GLU A 192 27.11 -3.55 -7.02
N THR A 193 26.22 -4.50 -7.34
CA THR A 193 25.21 -4.29 -8.38
C THR A 193 24.00 -3.56 -7.75
N PRO A 194 23.68 -2.31 -8.14
CA PRO A 194 22.51 -1.62 -7.65
C PRO A 194 21.27 -2.45 -7.99
N LEU A 195 20.30 -2.48 -7.08
CA LEU A 195 19.05 -3.21 -7.31
C LEU A 195 19.32 -4.68 -7.70
N ALA A 196 20.27 -5.33 -7.01
CA ALA A 196 20.65 -6.72 -7.30
C ALA A 196 19.46 -7.69 -7.21
N GLY A 197 18.50 -7.41 -6.33
CA GLY A 197 17.26 -8.18 -6.18
C GLY A 197 16.24 -7.98 -7.31
N TRP A 198 16.47 -7.03 -8.23
CA TRP A 198 15.55 -6.83 -9.35
C TRP A 198 15.74 -7.90 -10.42
N ASP A 199 14.74 -8.77 -10.56
CA ASP A 199 14.61 -9.70 -11.67
C ASP A 199 13.51 -9.21 -12.62
N ALA A 200 13.90 -8.91 -13.87
CA ALA A 200 12.99 -8.32 -14.85
C ALA A 200 11.77 -9.21 -15.14
N ALA A 201 11.97 -10.53 -15.20
CA ALA A 201 10.90 -11.48 -15.50
C ALA A 201 9.96 -11.63 -14.30
N ALA A 202 10.50 -11.81 -13.09
CA ALA A 202 9.73 -11.96 -11.86
C ALA A 202 8.91 -10.70 -11.54
N MET A 203 9.45 -9.52 -11.85
CA MET A 203 8.80 -8.22 -11.62
C MET A 203 7.93 -7.75 -12.79
N ALA A 204 7.88 -8.54 -13.88
CA ALA A 204 7.25 -8.14 -15.15
C ALA A 204 7.72 -6.78 -15.70
N LEU A 205 8.95 -6.36 -15.35
CA LEU A 205 9.54 -5.11 -15.84
C LEU A 205 10.32 -5.36 -17.13
N PRO A 206 10.36 -4.42 -18.09
CA PRO A 206 11.18 -4.59 -19.28
C PRO A 206 12.67 -4.76 -18.91
N PRO A 207 13.40 -5.76 -19.45
CA PRO A 207 14.82 -5.96 -19.13
C PRO A 207 15.69 -4.73 -19.40
N ALA A 208 15.36 -3.96 -20.45
CA ALA A 208 16.02 -2.71 -20.76
C ALA A 208 15.82 -1.61 -19.70
N PHE A 209 14.66 -1.60 -19.03
CA PHE A 209 14.37 -0.68 -17.93
C PHE A 209 15.24 -1.03 -16.71
N VAL A 210 15.26 -2.30 -16.29
CA VAL A 210 16.09 -2.76 -15.16
C VAL A 210 17.57 -2.47 -15.42
N ALA A 211 18.07 -2.80 -16.61
CA ALA A 211 19.46 -2.49 -16.98
C ALA A 211 19.74 -0.97 -16.99
N GLY A 212 18.78 -0.16 -17.43
CA GLY A 212 18.85 1.29 -17.37
C GLY A 212 18.90 1.81 -15.94
N ALA A 213 18.05 1.31 -15.05
CA ALA A 213 17.98 1.72 -13.65
C ALA A 213 19.31 1.48 -12.93
N ARG A 214 19.90 0.29 -13.15
CA ARG A 214 21.23 -0.06 -12.63
C ARG A 214 22.30 0.92 -13.11
N ARG A 215 22.37 1.18 -14.42
CA ARG A 215 23.35 2.12 -15.00
C ARG A 215 23.17 3.53 -14.46
N THR A 216 21.93 4.01 -14.35
CA THR A 216 21.62 5.36 -13.83
C THR A 216 22.08 5.53 -12.38
N LEU A 217 21.85 4.53 -11.52
CA LEU A 217 22.31 4.55 -10.14
C LEU A 217 23.85 4.47 -10.03
N LEU A 218 24.48 3.60 -10.83
CA LEU A 218 25.95 3.49 -10.87
C LEU A 218 26.62 4.79 -11.34
N GLN A 219 26.01 5.44 -12.34
CA GLN A 219 26.46 6.72 -12.86
C GLN A 219 26.35 7.82 -11.80
N ALA A 220 25.20 7.93 -11.13
CA ALA A 220 25.02 8.88 -10.03
C ALA A 220 26.01 8.64 -8.89
N CYS A 221 26.25 7.37 -8.54
CA CYS A 221 27.25 6.98 -7.54
C CYS A 221 28.66 7.43 -7.94
N THR A 222 29.04 7.19 -9.20
CA THR A 222 30.35 7.58 -9.74
C THR A 222 30.53 9.09 -9.76
N GLU A 223 29.51 9.83 -10.20
CA GLU A 223 29.53 11.29 -10.22
C GLU A 223 29.62 11.89 -8.82
N LEU A 224 28.89 11.35 -7.84
CA LEU A 224 28.94 11.82 -6.46
C LEU A 224 30.30 11.51 -5.81
N ALA A 225 30.86 10.34 -6.06
CA ALA A 225 32.17 9.93 -5.56
C ALA A 225 33.31 10.80 -6.12
N ALA A 226 33.16 11.31 -7.34
CA ALA A 226 34.10 12.22 -7.97
C ALA A 226 34.04 13.66 -7.43
N LEU A 227 33.02 14.00 -6.65
CA LEU A 227 32.98 15.29 -5.96
C LEU A 227 33.89 15.29 -4.73
N ALA A 228 34.18 16.48 -4.18
CA ALA A 228 34.86 16.61 -2.90
C ALA A 228 34.13 15.80 -1.80
N PRO A 229 34.82 15.28 -0.76
CA PRO A 229 34.24 14.42 0.29
C PRO A 229 33.00 14.97 1.02
N LYS A 230 32.76 16.27 0.91
CA LYS A 230 31.52 16.95 1.29
C LYS A 230 31.16 17.95 0.19
N PRO A 231 30.51 17.51 -0.91
CA PRO A 231 30.16 18.41 -1.99
C PRO A 231 29.25 19.52 -1.50
N ARG A 232 29.27 20.68 -2.17
CA ARG A 232 28.25 21.70 -1.95
C ARG A 232 26.88 21.11 -2.31
N LYS A 233 25.86 21.39 -1.48
CA LYS A 233 24.49 20.88 -1.66
C LYS A 233 23.97 21.02 -3.10
N PRO A 234 24.15 22.14 -3.83
CA PRO A 234 23.67 22.27 -5.20
C PRO A 234 24.28 21.26 -6.19
N ALA A 235 25.56 20.91 -6.04
CA ALA A 235 26.23 19.97 -6.93
C ALA A 235 25.68 18.54 -6.76
N ALA A 236 25.54 18.09 -5.50
CA ALA A 236 24.92 16.80 -5.19
C ALA A 236 23.44 16.78 -5.61
N ARG A 237 22.70 17.86 -5.33
CA ARG A 237 21.29 18.03 -5.72
C ARG A 237 21.07 17.86 -7.22
N ALA A 238 21.96 18.42 -8.04
CA ALA A 238 21.87 18.30 -9.49
C ALA A 238 21.99 16.83 -9.96
N ILE A 239 22.90 16.05 -9.35
CA ILE A 239 23.07 14.62 -9.66
C ILE A 239 21.82 13.83 -9.26
N PHE A 240 21.34 14.02 -8.02
CA PHE A 240 20.13 13.33 -7.56
C PHE A 240 18.90 13.68 -8.40
N LYS A 241 18.72 14.95 -8.76
CA LYS A 241 17.58 15.39 -9.58
C LYS A 241 17.61 14.78 -10.97
N ARG A 242 18.79 14.67 -11.61
CA ARG A 242 18.92 13.97 -12.89
C ARG A 242 18.58 12.48 -12.78
N CYS A 243 19.09 11.83 -11.72
CA CYS A 243 18.81 10.42 -11.46
C CYS A 243 17.30 10.18 -11.28
N VAL A 244 16.63 10.96 -10.42
CA VAL A 244 15.18 10.88 -10.20
C VAL A 244 14.40 11.19 -11.49
N ALA A 245 14.76 12.25 -12.22
CA ALA A 245 14.08 12.59 -13.47
C ALA A 245 14.17 11.47 -14.52
N TRP A 246 15.29 10.74 -14.55
CA TRP A 246 15.41 9.56 -15.41
C TRP A 246 14.40 8.47 -15.01
N PHE A 247 14.25 8.18 -13.71
CA PHE A 247 13.26 7.20 -13.23
C PHE A 247 11.81 7.64 -13.55
N ASN A 248 11.44 8.90 -13.30
CA ASN A 248 10.11 9.44 -13.66
C ASN A 248 9.83 9.21 -15.14
N HIS A 249 10.77 9.60 -16.00
CA HIS A 249 10.60 9.49 -17.44
C HIS A 249 10.59 8.03 -17.93
N ALA A 250 11.47 7.19 -17.38
CA ALA A 250 11.57 5.79 -17.76
C ALA A 250 10.32 5.01 -17.33
N ASP A 251 9.81 5.26 -16.13
CA ASP A 251 8.58 4.64 -15.63
C ASP A 251 7.36 5.04 -16.46
N HIS A 252 7.20 6.33 -16.76
CA HIS A 252 6.13 6.81 -17.62
C HIS A 252 6.14 6.13 -19.00
N ARG A 253 7.33 5.87 -19.58
CA ARG A 253 7.43 5.19 -20.88
C ARG A 253 7.02 3.72 -20.83
N ILE A 254 7.17 3.06 -19.68
CA ILE A 254 6.73 1.67 -19.51
C ILE A 254 5.30 1.57 -18.95
N GLY A 255 4.61 2.70 -18.75
CA GLY A 255 3.22 2.74 -18.33
C GLY A 255 3.00 2.84 -16.82
N GLY A 256 4.01 3.30 -16.05
CA GLY A 256 3.88 3.48 -14.60
C GLY A 256 3.89 2.16 -13.84
N MET A 257 4.85 1.29 -14.14
CA MET A 257 4.93 -0.07 -13.61
C MET A 257 5.69 -0.15 -12.29
N ILE A 258 6.42 0.89 -11.87
CA ILE A 258 7.10 0.92 -10.58
C ILE A 258 6.08 0.92 -9.44
N GLY A 259 5.99 -0.19 -8.70
CA GLY A 259 5.16 -0.35 -7.50
C GLY A 259 5.88 0.07 -6.21
N THR A 260 5.22 -0.05 -5.06
CA THR A 260 5.74 0.42 -3.77
C THR A 260 7.10 -0.21 -3.41
N ALA A 261 7.26 -1.52 -3.63
CA ALA A 261 8.50 -2.22 -3.31
C ALA A 261 9.69 -1.66 -4.12
N GLU A 262 9.51 -1.45 -5.42
CA GLU A 262 10.54 -0.89 -6.29
C GLU A 262 10.92 0.53 -5.89
N ARG A 263 9.95 1.33 -5.44
CA ARG A 263 10.18 2.71 -4.95
C ARG A 263 11.05 2.71 -3.71
N ASP A 264 10.80 1.78 -2.80
CA ASP A 264 11.55 1.66 -1.55
C ASP A 264 13.00 1.24 -1.83
N ASP A 265 13.24 0.33 -2.77
CA ASP A 265 14.58 -0.05 -3.21
C ASP A 265 15.36 1.13 -3.82
N ILE A 266 14.73 1.88 -4.73
CA ILE A 266 15.33 3.09 -5.33
C ILE A 266 15.66 4.11 -4.24
N ARG A 267 14.73 4.33 -3.30
CA ARG A 267 14.92 5.27 -2.18
C ARG A 267 16.07 4.84 -1.28
N ALA A 268 16.19 3.55 -0.98
CA ALA A 268 17.28 3.00 -0.18
C ALA A 268 18.65 3.26 -0.85
N ALA A 269 18.76 3.02 -2.16
CA ALA A 269 19.98 3.29 -2.92
C ALA A 269 20.35 4.80 -2.92
N LEU A 270 19.36 5.69 -3.09
CA LEU A 270 19.57 7.14 -3.03
C LEU A 270 19.94 7.62 -1.62
N ALA A 271 19.38 7.01 -0.57
CA ALA A 271 19.72 7.31 0.83
C ALA A 271 21.16 6.96 1.17
N GLU A 272 21.65 5.83 0.67
CA GLU A 272 23.04 5.40 0.83
C GLU A 272 24.03 6.39 0.20
N MET A 273 23.76 6.80 -1.04
CA MET A 273 24.55 7.82 -1.72
C MET A 273 24.50 9.19 -1.03
N ALA A 274 23.31 9.64 -0.61
CA ALA A 274 23.13 10.92 0.08
C ALA A 274 23.89 10.97 1.41
N ARG A 275 23.92 9.84 2.11
CA ARG A 275 24.68 9.70 3.35
C ARG A 275 26.18 9.77 3.12
N LEU A 276 26.73 9.06 2.13
CA LEU A 276 28.16 9.12 1.80
C LEU A 276 28.59 10.52 1.33
N ALA A 277 27.73 11.22 0.60
CA ALA A 277 27.95 12.62 0.21
C ALA A 277 27.80 13.61 1.40
N GLY A 278 27.41 13.16 2.59
CA GLY A 278 27.14 14.05 3.73
C GLY A 278 25.93 14.98 3.52
N GLN A 279 25.02 14.63 2.60
CA GLN A 279 23.88 15.44 2.18
C GLN A 279 22.53 14.83 2.60
N LYS A 280 22.41 14.35 3.83
CA LYS A 280 21.19 13.68 4.35
C LYS A 280 19.90 14.50 4.14
N ARG A 281 19.99 15.83 4.25
CA ARG A 281 18.84 16.74 4.04
C ARG A 281 18.30 16.75 2.61
N LEU A 282 19.03 16.22 1.63
CA LEU A 282 18.51 16.07 0.27
C LEU A 282 17.49 14.94 0.15
N LEU A 283 17.38 14.04 1.13
CA LEU A 283 16.42 12.93 1.04
C LEU A 283 14.96 13.40 1.06
N GLU A 284 14.65 14.40 1.87
CA GLU A 284 13.33 15.03 1.90
C GLU A 284 12.99 15.69 0.55
N GLU A 285 13.99 16.29 -0.12
CA GLU A 285 13.79 16.88 -1.44
C GLU A 285 13.65 15.83 -2.54
N ILE A 286 14.45 14.76 -2.48
CA ILE A 286 14.35 13.62 -3.38
C ILE A 286 12.94 13.06 -3.34
N ASP A 287 12.36 12.94 -2.13
CA ASP A 287 11.01 12.42 -1.97
C ASP A 287 9.97 13.23 -2.75
N GLY A 288 10.14 14.55 -2.84
CA GLY A 288 9.24 15.49 -3.55
C GLY A 288 9.52 15.69 -5.04
N TRP A 289 10.58 15.11 -5.62
CA TRP A 289 10.82 15.16 -7.07
C TRP A 289 10.26 13.96 -7.84
N ARG A 290 9.70 12.98 -7.14
CA ARG A 290 9.20 11.74 -7.71
C ARG A 290 7.76 11.94 -8.19
N ASP A 291 7.52 11.55 -9.43
CA ASP A 291 6.19 11.62 -10.07
C ASP A 291 5.51 10.25 -10.13
N TRP A 292 6.24 9.17 -9.84
CA TRP A 292 5.74 7.80 -9.83
C TRP A 292 4.95 7.49 -8.55
#